data_AF-A0A098DMG7-F1
#
_entry.id   AF-A0A098DMG7-F1
#
_cell.length_a   1.000
_cell.length_b   1.000
_cell.length_c   1.000
_cell.angle_alpha   90.00
_cell.angle_beta   90.00
_cell.angle_gamma   90.00
#
_symmetry.space_group_name_H-M   'P 1'
#
loop_
_entity.id
_entity.type
_entity.pdbx_description
1 polymer ?
#
loop_
_entity_poly.entity_id
_entity_poly.type
_entity_poly.pdbx_seq_one_letter_code
_entity_poly.pdbx_strand_id
1 'polypeptide(L)'
;MFITNKLIINEPDRDLYRHLIPPRLPSQYSGEIPSKVMRYRNGDVTEAPDFYWLRDTNSGPHGQLLRLDGQGGHVLDQSNMIYTGDEYKTFGVVACNPLLPIMVAEHDPLVSSGHWDLLRIFHPTNRPGLSQVATDNSRMGAGGGPVPYVAGSSPSWMPGLVPRTYRSPRSGAPRSAGLGGELPIILGLMALNAPREPGNTSVHNVFLGHNRIWRHGQWISTDAPRGRECSSLDH
;
A
#
# COMPACT_ATOMS: atom_id res chain seq x y z
N MET A 1 -4.25 -5.90 12.37
CA MET A 1 -4.14 -4.43 12.40
C MET A 1 -3.26 -4.01 11.25
N PHE A 2 -3.26 -2.74 10.88
CA PHE A 2 -2.39 -2.23 9.83
C PHE A 2 -2.09 -0.75 10.05
N ILE A 3 -1.04 -0.28 9.38
CA ILE A 3 -0.68 1.11 9.27
C ILE A 3 -0.25 1.38 7.82
N THR A 4 -0.48 2.59 7.32
CA THR A 4 -0.05 3.01 5.99
C THR A 4 0.71 4.33 6.11
N ASN A 5 2.04 4.25 6.12
CA ASN A 5 2.88 5.41 6.28
C ASN A 5 3.13 6.09 4.94
N LYS A 6 3.15 7.42 4.95
CA LYS A 6 3.52 8.22 3.79
C LYS A 6 5.01 8.50 3.84
N LEU A 7 5.77 7.95 2.90
CA LEU A 7 7.21 8.20 2.82
C LEU A 7 7.48 9.59 2.21
N ILE A 8 8.47 10.29 2.77
CA ILE A 8 8.91 11.59 2.29
C ILE A 8 10.16 11.40 1.44
N ILE A 9 10.02 11.59 0.14
CA ILE A 9 11.11 11.47 -0.83
C ILE A 9 11.79 12.83 -0.97
N ASN A 10 13.08 12.91 -0.67
CA ASN A 10 13.90 14.10 -0.90
C ASN A 10 14.34 14.16 -2.38
N GLU A 11 14.94 13.07 -2.85
CA GLU A 11 15.55 12.99 -4.18
C GLU A 11 14.98 11.78 -4.92
N PRO A 12 13.97 11.97 -5.79
CA PRO A 12 13.45 10.86 -6.60
C PRO A 12 14.49 10.42 -7.63
N ASP A 13 14.60 9.12 -7.83
CA ASP A 13 15.38 8.56 -8.93
C ASP A 13 14.67 8.80 -10.27
N ARG A 14 15.43 8.63 -11.37
CA ARG A 14 14.89 8.70 -12.74
C ARG A 14 15.21 7.42 -13.51
N ASP A 15 14.24 6.96 -14.28
CA ASP A 15 14.48 5.90 -15.26
C ASP A 15 15.26 6.43 -16.49
N LEU A 16 15.61 5.53 -17.41
CA LEU A 16 16.32 5.87 -18.66
C LEU A 16 15.54 6.84 -19.56
N TYR A 17 14.22 6.94 -19.36
CA TYR A 17 13.31 7.84 -20.09
C TYR A 17 12.99 9.11 -19.30
N ARG A 18 13.72 9.37 -18.20
CA ARG A 18 13.61 10.54 -17.31
C ARG A 18 12.32 10.62 -16.50
N HIS A 19 11.52 9.57 -16.43
CA HIS A 19 10.38 9.52 -15.52
C HIS A 19 10.85 9.39 -14.08
N LEU A 20 10.14 10.06 -13.16
CA LEU A 20 10.36 9.91 -11.73
C LEU A 20 9.98 8.50 -11.31
N ILE A 21 10.90 7.81 -10.64
CA ILE A 21 10.71 6.50 -10.03
C ILE A 21 11.04 6.60 -8.53
N PRO A 22 10.52 5.70 -7.69
CA PRO A 22 10.88 5.68 -6.29
C PRO A 22 12.39 5.53 -6.08
N PRO A 23 12.97 6.22 -5.08
CA PRO A 23 14.38 6.05 -4.75
C PRO A 23 14.73 4.61 -4.37
N ARG A 24 15.95 4.19 -4.68
CA ARG A 24 16.47 2.85 -4.34
C ARG A 24 17.18 2.80 -3.00
N LEU A 25 17.64 3.94 -2.48
CA LEU A 25 18.44 4.01 -1.27
C LEU A 25 17.63 4.65 -0.13
N PRO A 26 17.68 4.07 1.08
CA PRO A 26 17.05 4.67 2.27
C PRO A 26 17.46 6.13 2.51
N SER A 27 18.71 6.49 2.22
CA SER A 27 19.24 7.85 2.40
C SER A 27 18.58 8.92 1.52
N GLN A 28 17.81 8.52 0.49
CA GLN A 28 17.09 9.45 -0.39
C GLN A 28 15.70 9.82 0.15
N TYR A 29 15.32 9.25 1.30
CA TYR A 29 14.11 9.59 2.04
C TYR A 29 14.48 10.42 3.28
N SER A 30 13.68 11.44 3.61
CA SER A 30 13.81 12.21 4.87
C SER A 30 13.06 11.57 6.04
N GLY A 31 12.27 10.53 5.78
CA GLY A 31 11.52 9.80 6.78
C GLY A 31 10.12 9.44 6.31
N GLU A 32 9.20 9.35 7.26
CA GLU A 32 7.81 9.00 7.04
C GLU A 32 6.89 9.87 7.90
N ILE A 33 5.67 10.04 7.42
CA ILE A 33 4.55 10.50 8.21
C ILE A 33 3.74 9.25 8.53
N PRO A 34 3.59 8.85 9.80
CA PRO A 34 2.85 7.65 10.15
C PRO A 34 1.34 7.87 10.18
N SER A 35 0.55 6.91 9.70
CA SER A 35 -0.90 6.98 9.88
C SER A 35 -1.29 6.58 11.30
N LYS A 36 -2.58 6.75 11.65
CA LYS A 36 -3.13 6.06 12.81
C LYS A 36 -3.03 4.56 12.60
N VAL A 37 -2.88 3.81 13.69
CA VAL A 37 -3.00 2.36 13.64
C VAL A 37 -4.47 2.01 13.50
N MET A 38 -4.75 1.11 12.56
CA MET A 38 -6.10 0.75 12.17
C MET A 38 -6.34 -0.74 12.34
N ARG A 39 -7.59 -1.10 12.59
CA ARG A 39 -8.04 -2.49 12.63
C ARG A 39 -9.20 -2.69 11.67
N TYR A 40 -9.07 -3.71 10.84
CA TYR A 40 -10.15 -4.19 10.00
C TYR A 40 -10.96 -5.24 10.76
N ARG A 41 -12.28 -5.09 10.79
CA ARG A 41 -13.21 -6.08 11.36
C ARG A 41 -14.51 -6.05 10.57
N ASN A 42 -14.93 -7.20 10.05
CA ASN A 42 -16.23 -7.40 9.41
C ASN A 42 -16.58 -6.39 8.31
N GLY A 43 -15.61 -6.02 7.46
CA GLY A 43 -15.84 -5.06 6.37
C GLY A 43 -15.52 -3.61 6.73
N ASP A 44 -15.42 -3.27 8.01
CA ASP A 44 -15.12 -1.91 8.43
C ASP A 44 -13.71 -1.76 8.99
N VAL A 45 -13.20 -0.53 8.89
CA VAL A 45 -11.93 -0.12 9.48
C VAL A 45 -12.23 0.87 10.60
N THR A 46 -11.65 0.62 11.77
CA THR A 46 -11.67 1.54 12.91
C THR A 46 -10.25 1.84 13.37
N GLU A 47 -10.09 2.95 14.08
CA GLU A 47 -8.86 3.24 14.80
C GLU A 47 -8.60 2.18 15.89
N ALA A 48 -7.33 1.91 16.15
CA ALA A 48 -6.83 1.10 17.25
C ALA A 48 -6.08 2.03 18.21
N PRO A 49 -6.78 2.79 19.08
CA PRO A 49 -6.18 3.87 19.87
C PRO A 49 -5.21 3.36 20.95
N ASP A 50 -5.31 2.06 21.29
CA ASP A 50 -4.40 1.35 22.17
C ASP A 50 -3.06 1.01 21.50
N PHE A 51 -2.89 1.33 20.22
CA PHE A 51 -1.67 1.09 19.46
C PHE A 51 -1.20 2.35 18.75
N TYR A 52 0.11 2.51 18.65
CA TYR A 52 0.72 3.55 17.85
C TYR A 52 2.00 3.04 17.21
N TRP A 53 2.37 3.67 16.11
CA TRP A 53 3.62 3.38 15.41
C TRP A 53 4.70 4.33 15.86
N LEU A 54 5.87 3.78 16.15
CA LEU A 54 7.05 4.54 16.50
C LEU A 54 8.22 4.06 15.66
N ARG A 55 8.92 5.00 15.05
CA ARG A 55 10.27 4.78 14.53
C ARG A 55 11.20 5.66 15.33
N ASP A 56 11.91 5.06 16.27
CA ASP A 56 12.95 5.76 17.03
C ASP A 56 14.27 5.68 16.27
N THR A 57 14.66 6.80 15.64
CA THR A 57 15.88 6.91 14.84
C THR A 57 17.15 6.69 15.64
N ASN A 58 17.11 6.69 16.98
CA ASN A 58 18.26 6.41 17.82
C ASN A 58 18.45 4.91 18.10
N SER A 59 17.36 4.13 18.07
CA SER A 59 17.36 2.70 18.40
C SER A 59 17.56 1.79 17.17
N GLY A 60 17.36 2.33 15.97
CA GLY A 60 17.57 1.62 14.72
C GLY A 60 16.66 2.15 13.61
N PRO A 61 16.86 1.68 12.36
CA PRO A 61 16.08 2.17 11.25
C PRO A 61 14.66 1.60 11.24
N HIS A 62 14.36 0.52 11.96
CA HIS A 62 13.07 -0.17 11.90
C HIS A 62 12.00 0.52 12.76
N GLY A 63 10.81 0.70 12.19
CA GLY A 63 9.65 1.10 12.97
C GLY A 63 9.01 -0.09 13.71
N GLN A 64 8.30 0.22 14.78
CA GLN A 64 7.70 -0.75 15.69
C GLN A 64 6.26 -0.35 16.00
N LEU A 65 5.40 -1.36 16.12
CA LEU A 65 4.04 -1.18 16.61
C LEU A 65 4.03 -1.34 18.13
N LEU A 66 3.77 -0.26 18.86
CA LEU A 66 3.75 -0.26 20.31
C LEU A 66 2.33 -0.22 20.83
N ARG A 67 2.12 -0.77 22.04
CA ARG A 67 0.83 -0.81 22.70
C ARG A 67 0.82 0.01 23.98
N LEU A 68 -0.25 0.77 24.19
CA LEU A 68 -0.51 1.54 25.39
C LEU A 68 -1.55 0.86 26.28
N ASP A 69 -1.40 1.03 27.58
CA ASP A 69 -2.41 0.65 28.58
C ASP A 69 -3.50 1.73 28.71
N GLY A 70 -4.49 1.47 29.58
CA GLY A 70 -5.60 2.42 29.81
C GLY A 70 -5.21 3.74 30.49
N GLN A 71 -3.97 3.87 30.97
CA GLN A 71 -3.41 5.08 31.59
C GLN A 71 -2.39 5.78 30.68
N GLY A 72 -2.15 5.26 29.48
CA GLY A 72 -1.16 5.80 28.54
C GLY A 72 0.27 5.33 28.78
N GLY A 73 0.50 4.36 29.66
CA GLY A 73 1.79 3.68 29.84
C GLY A 73 2.03 2.61 28.77
N HIS A 74 3.26 2.15 28.61
CA HIS A 74 3.57 1.02 27.72
C HIS A 74 3.11 -0.30 28.34
N VAL A 75 2.39 -1.10 27.56
CA VAL A 75 2.12 -2.49 27.93
C VAL A 75 3.42 -3.27 27.90
N LEU A 76 3.66 -4.10 28.92
CA LEU A 76 4.83 -4.98 28.97
C LEU A 76 4.47 -6.40 28.51
N ASP A 77 5.44 -7.11 27.95
CA ASP A 77 5.36 -8.52 27.60
C ASP A 77 5.63 -9.44 28.80
N GLN A 78 5.68 -10.76 28.55
CA GLN A 78 5.93 -11.77 29.59
C GLN A 78 7.33 -11.69 30.20
N SER A 79 8.27 -11.01 29.51
CA SER A 79 9.65 -10.80 29.95
C SER A 79 9.84 -9.45 30.65
N ASN A 80 8.75 -8.73 30.93
CA ASN A 80 8.76 -7.39 31.51
C ASN A 80 9.45 -6.33 30.62
N MET A 81 9.46 -6.56 29.30
CA MET A 81 9.93 -5.62 28.27
C MET A 81 8.75 -4.93 27.60
N ILE A 82 8.96 -3.76 26.96
CA ILE A 82 7.89 -3.07 26.23
C ILE A 82 7.35 -4.01 25.13
N TYR A 83 6.03 -4.21 25.13
CA TYR A 83 5.36 -5.00 24.11
C TYR A 83 5.48 -4.35 22.74
N THR A 84 6.04 -5.10 21.80
CA THR A 84 6.10 -4.78 20.38
C THR A 84 5.23 -5.75 19.59
N GLY A 85 4.39 -5.24 18.71
CA GLY A 85 3.57 -6.08 17.82
C GLY A 85 4.42 -6.76 16.75
N ASP A 86 4.17 -8.05 16.52
CA ASP A 86 4.83 -8.81 15.46
C ASP A 86 4.40 -8.34 14.08
N GLU A 87 5.37 -8.11 13.20
CA GLU A 87 5.11 -7.78 11.80
C GLU A 87 4.67 -9.03 11.03
N TYR A 88 3.50 -8.95 10.41
CA TYR A 88 3.06 -9.99 9.48
C TYR A 88 3.75 -9.86 8.12
N LYS A 89 3.70 -8.65 7.53
CA LYS A 89 4.31 -8.33 6.23
C LYS A 89 4.34 -6.82 5.98
N THR A 90 5.38 -6.34 5.31
CA THR A 90 5.56 -4.92 4.93
C THR A 90 5.85 -4.75 3.45
N PHE A 91 5.30 -3.69 2.86
CA PHE A 91 5.52 -3.31 1.46
C PHE A 91 5.61 -1.80 1.28
N GLY A 92 6.53 -1.37 0.42
CA GLY A 92 6.47 -0.07 -0.24
C GLY A 92 5.57 -0.14 -1.49
N VAL A 93 4.75 0.88 -1.71
CA VAL A 93 3.90 1.01 -2.91
C VAL A 93 3.98 2.44 -3.43
N VAL A 94 4.31 2.61 -4.71
CA VAL A 94 4.46 3.93 -5.32
C VAL A 94 3.77 3.97 -6.68
N ALA A 95 2.92 4.98 -6.88
CA ALA A 95 2.44 5.37 -8.20
C ALA A 95 3.36 6.45 -8.76
N CYS A 96 4.13 6.11 -9.80
CA CYS A 96 5.17 6.97 -10.36
C CYS A 96 4.57 8.14 -11.14
N ASN A 97 3.69 7.87 -12.11
CA ASN A 97 2.87 8.86 -12.82
C ASN A 97 1.66 8.14 -13.48
N PRO A 98 0.66 8.84 -14.05
CA PRO A 98 -0.51 8.21 -14.65
C PRO A 98 -0.25 7.28 -15.85
N LEU A 99 0.92 7.41 -16.50
CA LEU A 99 1.33 6.64 -17.68
C LEU A 99 2.26 5.47 -17.33
N LEU A 100 2.83 5.47 -16.12
CA LEU A 100 3.72 4.43 -15.62
C LEU A 100 2.96 3.41 -14.76
N PRO A 101 3.43 2.15 -14.77
CA PRO A 101 2.95 1.14 -13.84
C PRO A 101 3.21 1.55 -12.38
N ILE A 102 2.42 0.97 -11.49
CA ILE A 102 2.66 1.06 -10.05
C ILE A 102 3.86 0.18 -9.72
N MET A 103 4.73 0.68 -8.85
CA MET A 103 5.88 -0.05 -8.36
C MET A 103 5.66 -0.51 -6.92
N VAL A 104 6.17 -1.68 -6.59
CA VAL A 104 6.07 -2.31 -5.27
C VAL A 104 7.44 -2.80 -4.81
N ALA A 105 7.64 -2.78 -3.50
CA ALA A 105 8.87 -3.24 -2.85
C ALA A 105 8.48 -4.10 -1.65
N GLU A 106 8.95 -5.35 -1.58
CA GLU A 106 8.67 -6.28 -0.46
C GLU A 106 9.60 -6.03 0.74
N HIS A 107 9.76 -4.77 1.11
CA HIS A 107 10.52 -4.31 2.26
C HIS A 107 10.10 -2.89 2.64
N ASP A 108 10.61 -2.40 3.75
CA ASP A 108 10.54 -1.00 4.15
C ASP A 108 11.65 -0.19 3.43
N PRO A 109 11.31 0.73 2.51
CA PRO A 109 12.30 1.52 1.77
C PRO A 109 13.16 2.43 2.65
N LEU A 110 12.78 2.68 3.92
CA LEU A 110 13.58 3.46 4.87
C LEU A 110 14.66 2.63 5.58
N VAL A 111 14.66 1.30 5.43
CA VAL A 111 15.51 0.40 6.20
C VAL A 111 16.60 -0.21 5.33
N SER A 112 16.23 -0.75 4.17
CA SER A 112 17.13 -1.46 3.29
C SER A 112 17.04 -0.94 1.87
N SER A 113 18.18 -0.94 1.18
CA SER A 113 18.18 -0.80 -0.27
C SER A 113 17.54 -2.04 -0.89
N GLY A 114 16.69 -1.85 -1.88
CA GLY A 114 16.07 -2.97 -2.56
C GLY A 114 15.59 -2.63 -3.95
N HIS A 115 15.08 -3.67 -4.62
CA HIS A 115 14.50 -3.52 -5.94
C HIS A 115 13.04 -3.09 -5.82
N TRP A 116 12.65 -2.18 -6.70
CA TRP A 116 11.26 -1.86 -6.95
C TRP A 116 10.79 -2.65 -8.16
N ASP A 117 9.87 -3.57 -7.93
CA ASP A 117 9.23 -4.35 -8.98
C ASP A 117 8.00 -3.64 -9.52
N LEU A 118 7.63 -3.97 -10.75
CA LEU A 118 6.31 -3.60 -11.27
C LEU A 118 5.23 -4.39 -10.52
N LEU A 119 4.13 -3.74 -10.16
CA LEU A 119 2.94 -4.41 -9.63
C LEU A 119 2.52 -5.50 -10.64
N ARG A 120 2.43 -6.75 -10.17
CA ARG A 120 1.96 -7.88 -10.98
C ARG A 120 0.63 -8.39 -10.45
N ILE A 121 -0.12 -9.02 -11.35
CA ILE A 121 -1.42 -9.59 -11.09
C ILE A 121 -1.40 -11.08 -11.44
N PHE A 122 -1.71 -11.91 -10.47
CA PHE A 122 -1.90 -13.35 -10.66
C PHE A 122 -3.38 -13.68 -10.86
N HIS A 123 -3.66 -14.60 -11.79
CA HIS A 123 -5.03 -15.06 -12.10
C HIS A 123 -5.17 -16.54 -11.70
N PRO A 124 -5.83 -16.84 -10.57
CA PRO A 124 -6.05 -18.22 -10.15
C PRO A 124 -6.99 -18.95 -11.13
N THR A 125 -6.65 -20.18 -11.50
CA THR A 125 -7.44 -20.97 -12.47
C THR A 125 -8.81 -21.38 -11.94
N ASN A 126 -8.94 -21.57 -10.63
CA ASN A 126 -10.17 -22.00 -9.98
C ASN A 126 -11.18 -20.87 -9.72
N ARG A 127 -10.83 -19.61 -10.00
CA ARG A 127 -11.70 -18.44 -9.78
C ARG A 127 -11.61 -17.44 -10.95
N PRO A 128 -12.26 -17.73 -12.08
CA PRO A 128 -12.28 -16.82 -13.23
C PRO A 128 -12.72 -15.41 -12.84
N GLY A 129 -11.99 -14.40 -13.34
CA GLY A 129 -12.27 -12.99 -13.05
C GLY A 129 -11.70 -12.46 -11.74
N LEU A 130 -11.18 -13.33 -10.85
CA LEU A 130 -10.43 -12.90 -9.66
C LEU A 130 -9.04 -12.44 -10.08
N SER A 131 -8.64 -11.26 -9.63
CA SER A 131 -7.27 -10.75 -9.75
C SER A 131 -6.59 -10.88 -8.39
N GLN A 132 -5.31 -11.23 -8.33
CA GLN A 132 -4.56 -11.20 -7.08
C GLN A 132 -3.32 -10.33 -7.26
N VAL A 133 -3.19 -9.25 -6.50
CA VAL A 133 -1.91 -8.51 -6.48
C VAL A 133 -0.84 -9.41 -5.90
N ALA A 134 0.27 -9.51 -6.58
CA ALA A 134 1.33 -10.44 -6.23
C ALA A 134 2.70 -9.87 -6.61
N THR A 135 3.72 -10.39 -5.94
CA THR A 135 5.12 -10.34 -6.34
C THR A 135 5.59 -11.75 -6.70
N ASP A 136 6.83 -11.88 -7.15
CA ASP A 136 7.40 -13.19 -7.47
C ASP A 136 7.56 -14.10 -6.24
N ASN A 137 7.60 -13.51 -5.03
CA ASN A 137 7.68 -14.24 -3.77
C ASN A 137 6.31 -14.52 -3.13
N SER A 138 5.23 -14.00 -3.73
CA SER A 138 3.88 -14.21 -3.20
C SER A 138 3.49 -15.69 -3.23
N ARG A 139 2.81 -16.14 -2.18
CA ARG A 139 2.24 -17.50 -2.12
C ARG A 139 1.04 -17.60 -3.06
N MET A 140 1.32 -17.93 -4.32
CA MET A 140 0.31 -18.09 -5.36
C MET A 140 -0.15 -19.55 -5.46
N GLY A 141 -1.43 -19.74 -5.79
CA GLY A 141 -1.99 -21.07 -6.02
C GLY A 141 -1.71 -21.59 -7.44
N ALA A 142 -2.52 -22.56 -7.88
CA ALA A 142 -2.45 -23.03 -9.25
C ALA A 142 -2.86 -21.93 -10.25
N GLY A 143 -2.00 -21.66 -11.23
CA GLY A 143 -2.22 -20.66 -12.27
C GLY A 143 -1.01 -20.47 -13.17
N GLY A 144 -1.13 -19.53 -14.10
CA GLY A 144 0.02 -19.06 -14.89
C GLY A 144 0.90 -18.09 -14.09
N GLY A 145 1.99 -17.65 -14.71
CA GLY A 145 2.83 -16.61 -14.11
C GLY A 145 2.07 -15.28 -13.92
N PRO A 146 2.51 -14.41 -12.98
CA PRO A 146 1.94 -13.08 -12.80
C PRO A 146 2.07 -12.23 -14.07
N VAL A 147 1.04 -11.44 -14.37
CA VAL A 147 0.93 -10.60 -15.57
C VAL A 147 0.61 -9.15 -15.22
N PRO A 148 0.86 -8.17 -16.12
CA PRO A 148 0.62 -6.75 -15.84
C PRO A 148 -0.84 -6.32 -16.08
N TYR A 149 -1.81 -7.24 -16.03
CA TYR A 149 -3.22 -6.90 -16.27
C TYR A 149 -4.18 -7.69 -15.37
N VAL A 150 -5.35 -7.11 -15.08
CA VAL A 150 -6.40 -7.73 -14.27
C VAL A 150 -7.15 -8.80 -15.06
N ALA A 151 -7.70 -9.80 -14.37
CA ALA A 151 -8.42 -10.90 -15.00
C ALA A 151 -9.74 -10.44 -15.66
N GLY A 152 -10.44 -9.52 -15.00
CA GLY A 152 -11.77 -9.08 -15.42
C GLY A 152 -11.75 -8.01 -16.53
N SER A 153 -12.80 -7.98 -17.36
CA SER A 153 -13.00 -6.97 -18.42
C SER A 153 -13.27 -5.55 -17.88
N SER A 154 -13.76 -5.44 -16.65
CA SER A 154 -13.99 -4.19 -15.92
C SER A 154 -13.90 -4.43 -14.40
N PRO A 155 -13.06 -3.70 -13.63
CA PRO A 155 -12.93 -3.88 -12.17
C PRO A 155 -14.18 -3.33 -11.46
N SER A 156 -15.17 -4.19 -11.20
CA SER A 156 -16.49 -3.76 -10.69
C SER A 156 -16.58 -3.61 -9.17
N TRP A 157 -15.63 -4.15 -8.40
CA TRP A 157 -15.71 -4.24 -6.93
C TRP A 157 -14.64 -3.35 -6.23
N MET A 158 -13.59 -2.93 -6.96
CA MET A 158 -12.74 -1.77 -6.64
C MET A 158 -12.48 -0.98 -7.93
N PRO A 159 -13.50 -0.27 -8.45
CA PRO A 159 -13.26 0.60 -9.59
C PRO A 159 -12.15 1.60 -9.25
N GLY A 160 -11.30 1.91 -10.21
CA GLY A 160 -10.22 2.89 -10.03
C GLY A 160 -8.99 2.40 -9.29
N LEU A 161 -9.07 1.48 -8.31
CA LEU A 161 -7.92 1.14 -7.45
C LEU A 161 -6.68 0.66 -8.22
N VAL A 162 -6.88 -0.04 -9.34
CA VAL A 162 -5.82 -0.36 -10.28
C VAL A 162 -5.97 0.54 -11.51
N PRO A 163 -4.91 1.23 -11.98
CA PRO A 163 -4.98 2.10 -13.15
C PRO A 163 -5.47 1.37 -14.39
N ARG A 164 -6.09 2.11 -15.32
CA ARG A 164 -6.64 1.57 -16.58
C ARG A 164 -5.58 0.90 -17.46
N THR A 165 -4.31 1.22 -17.27
CA THR A 165 -3.18 0.56 -17.95
C THR A 165 -3.08 -0.94 -17.64
N TYR A 166 -3.65 -1.39 -16.52
CA TYR A 166 -3.74 -2.80 -16.14
C TYR A 166 -5.00 -3.49 -16.68
N ARG A 167 -5.78 -2.86 -17.56
CA ARG A 167 -6.99 -3.50 -18.11
C ARG A 167 -6.63 -4.76 -18.88
N SER A 168 -7.45 -5.80 -18.76
CA SER A 168 -7.29 -7.02 -19.55
C SER A 168 -7.31 -6.71 -21.06
N PRO A 169 -6.32 -7.19 -21.84
CA PRO A 169 -6.32 -7.01 -23.30
C PRO A 169 -7.27 -7.99 -24.02
N ARG A 170 -7.82 -8.98 -23.31
CA ARG A 170 -8.65 -10.02 -23.90
C ARG A 170 -10.08 -9.54 -24.12
N SER A 171 -10.57 -9.62 -25.35
CA SER A 171 -11.95 -9.27 -25.71
C SER A 171 -12.99 -10.11 -24.97
N GLY A 172 -12.69 -11.39 -24.71
CA GLY A 172 -13.52 -12.31 -23.93
C GLY A 172 -13.20 -12.38 -22.44
N ALA A 173 -12.60 -11.35 -21.85
CA ALA A 173 -12.27 -11.36 -20.42
C ALA A 173 -13.54 -11.52 -19.57
N PRO A 174 -13.53 -12.39 -18.54
CA PRO A 174 -14.67 -12.61 -17.66
C PRO A 174 -15.07 -11.31 -16.93
N ARG A 175 -16.26 -11.29 -16.32
CA ARG A 175 -16.61 -10.22 -15.38
C ARG A 175 -15.62 -10.25 -14.20
N SER A 176 -15.24 -9.08 -13.69
CA SER A 176 -14.34 -9.02 -12.52
C SER A 176 -15.02 -9.59 -11.28
N ALA A 177 -14.32 -10.47 -10.58
CA ALA A 177 -14.83 -11.24 -9.44
C ALA A 177 -14.14 -10.90 -8.11
N GLY A 178 -13.15 -10.01 -8.12
CA GLY A 178 -12.43 -9.60 -6.91
C GLY A 178 -11.00 -9.13 -7.18
N LEU A 179 -10.39 -8.48 -6.19
CA LEU A 179 -8.94 -8.43 -5.98
C LEU A 179 -8.67 -9.05 -4.63
N GLY A 180 -7.69 -9.93 -4.62
CA GLY A 180 -7.08 -10.42 -3.40
C GLY A 180 -5.57 -10.39 -3.56
N GLY A 181 -4.89 -11.29 -2.86
CA GLY A 181 -3.44 -11.40 -2.89
C GLY A 181 -2.79 -10.66 -1.73
N GLU A 182 -1.66 -10.01 -1.98
CA GLU A 182 -0.88 -9.30 -0.97
C GLU A 182 -1.64 -8.12 -0.36
N LEU A 183 -2.19 -8.34 0.84
CA LEU A 183 -2.96 -7.32 1.56
C LEU A 183 -2.22 -5.99 1.75
N PRO A 184 -0.92 -5.95 2.12
CA PRO A 184 -0.20 -4.68 2.25
C PRO A 184 -0.16 -3.87 0.95
N ILE A 185 -0.06 -4.54 -0.21
CA ILE A 185 -0.11 -3.88 -1.51
C ILE A 185 -1.48 -3.25 -1.72
N ILE A 186 -2.57 -4.00 -1.47
CA ILE A 186 -3.95 -3.48 -1.59
C ILE A 186 -4.15 -2.24 -0.71
N LEU A 187 -3.68 -2.29 0.55
CA LEU A 187 -3.76 -1.16 1.47
C LEU A 187 -2.97 0.05 0.97
N GLY A 188 -1.77 -0.16 0.41
CA GLY A 188 -0.97 0.89 -0.22
C GLY A 188 -1.68 1.52 -1.43
N LEU A 189 -2.30 0.71 -2.29
CA LEU A 189 -3.11 1.20 -3.41
C LEU A 189 -4.28 2.06 -2.94
N MET A 190 -4.94 1.66 -1.86
CA MET A 190 -6.04 2.42 -1.27
C MET A 190 -5.52 3.75 -0.73
N ALA A 191 -4.40 3.75 -0.03
CA ALA A 191 -3.77 4.96 0.50
C ALA A 191 -3.33 5.94 -0.61
N LEU A 192 -2.95 5.46 -1.80
CA LEU A 192 -2.61 6.32 -2.95
C LEU A 192 -3.80 7.11 -3.53
N ASN A 193 -5.03 6.86 -3.07
CA ASN A 193 -6.21 7.67 -3.38
C ASN A 193 -6.39 8.85 -2.41
N ALA A 194 -5.61 8.92 -1.34
CA ALA A 194 -5.60 10.06 -0.43
C ALA A 194 -5.18 11.34 -1.17
N PRO A 195 -5.84 12.49 -0.91
CA PRO A 195 -5.34 13.79 -1.32
C PRO A 195 -3.88 14.02 -0.92
N ARG A 196 -3.13 14.72 -1.78
CA ARG A 196 -1.77 15.16 -1.45
C ARG A 196 -1.85 16.37 -0.54
N GLU A 197 -1.50 16.16 0.71
CA GLU A 197 -1.35 17.22 1.69
C GLU A 197 -0.11 16.97 2.56
N PRO A 198 0.46 18.00 3.21
CA PRO A 198 1.67 17.85 4.00
C PRO A 198 1.53 16.86 5.17
N GLY A 199 0.31 16.60 5.65
CA GLY A 199 0.03 15.66 6.74
C GLY A 199 -0.50 14.30 6.27
N ASN A 200 -1.06 13.56 7.24
CA ASN A 200 -1.64 12.23 7.03
C ASN A 200 -3.14 12.14 7.25
N THR A 201 -3.80 13.26 7.51
CA THR A 201 -5.25 13.33 7.64
C THR A 201 -5.95 12.75 6.41
N SER A 202 -5.38 12.95 5.23
CA SER A 202 -5.91 12.44 3.96
C SER A 202 -5.88 10.92 3.88
N VAL A 203 -4.82 10.28 4.37
CA VAL A 203 -4.73 8.82 4.46
C VAL A 203 -5.74 8.30 5.47
N HIS A 204 -5.93 9.00 6.60
CA HIS A 204 -6.99 8.64 7.55
C HIS A 204 -8.35 8.73 6.89
N ASN A 205 -8.62 9.76 6.08
CA ASN A 205 -9.90 9.92 5.38
C ASN A 205 -10.18 8.82 4.34
N VAL A 206 -9.19 8.04 3.90
CA VAL A 206 -9.45 6.85 3.05
C VAL A 206 -10.17 5.76 3.85
N PHE A 207 -9.77 5.56 5.11
CA PHE A 207 -10.13 4.40 5.91
C PHE A 207 -11.02 4.72 7.14
N LEU A 208 -10.96 5.95 7.66
CA LEU A 208 -11.55 6.39 8.92
C LEU A 208 -12.45 7.62 8.68
N GLY A 209 -13.35 7.86 9.62
CA GLY A 209 -14.28 9.00 9.59
C GLY A 209 -15.55 8.75 8.79
N HIS A 210 -16.37 9.81 8.68
CA HIS A 210 -17.72 9.74 8.10
C HIS A 210 -17.73 9.69 6.56
N ASN A 211 -16.79 10.38 5.90
CA ASN A 211 -16.71 10.49 4.44
C ASN A 211 -15.67 9.52 3.83
N ARG A 212 -15.40 8.41 4.51
CA ARG A 212 -14.37 7.46 4.09
C ARG A 212 -14.69 6.73 2.80
N ILE A 213 -13.65 6.42 2.03
CA ILE A 213 -13.77 5.72 0.74
C ILE A 213 -14.05 4.23 0.95
N TRP A 214 -13.45 3.63 1.98
CA TRP A 214 -13.70 2.24 2.36
C TRP A 214 -14.78 2.14 3.44
N ARG A 215 -15.90 1.48 3.15
CA ARG A 215 -17.00 1.29 4.12
C ARG A 215 -17.75 -0.01 3.88
N HIS A 216 -18.08 -0.75 4.95
CA HIS A 216 -18.88 -1.97 4.89
C HIS A 216 -18.39 -3.01 3.86
N GLY A 217 -17.07 -3.17 3.73
CA GLY A 217 -16.45 -4.11 2.79
C GLY A 217 -16.44 -3.63 1.33
N GLN A 218 -16.76 -2.36 1.08
CA GLN A 218 -16.90 -1.80 -0.26
C GLN A 218 -16.00 -0.59 -0.47
N TRP A 219 -15.42 -0.53 -1.66
CA TRP A 219 -14.68 0.61 -2.18
C TRP A 219 -15.58 1.45 -3.07
N ILE A 220 -15.70 2.75 -2.77
CA ILE A 220 -16.67 3.63 -3.46
C ILE A 220 -16.03 4.60 -4.44
N SER A 221 -14.71 4.78 -4.41
CA SER A 221 -14.02 5.67 -5.36
C SER A 221 -13.90 5.00 -6.73
N THR A 222 -13.99 5.78 -7.80
CA THR A 222 -13.70 5.36 -9.17
C THR A 222 -12.37 5.91 -9.69
N ASP A 223 -11.70 6.73 -8.89
CA ASP A 223 -10.47 7.42 -9.27
C ASP A 223 -9.29 6.44 -9.29
N ALA A 224 -8.35 6.69 -10.21
CA ALA A 224 -7.10 5.95 -10.23
C ALA A 224 -6.13 6.45 -9.14
N PRO A 225 -5.24 5.59 -8.60
CA PRO A 225 -4.15 6.01 -7.74
C PRO A 225 -3.42 7.22 -8.31
N ARG A 226 -3.22 8.25 -7.48
CA ARG A 226 -2.64 9.52 -7.93
C ARG A 226 -1.13 9.40 -8.05
N GLY A 227 -0.63 9.03 -9.22
CA GLY A 227 0.80 8.95 -9.49
C GLY A 227 1.49 10.31 -9.41
N ARG A 228 2.74 10.37 -8.93
CA ARG A 228 3.50 11.63 -8.77
C ARG A 228 3.47 12.40 -10.10
N GLU A 229 2.93 13.61 -10.05
CA GLU A 229 2.96 14.46 -11.24
C GLU A 229 4.40 14.95 -11.36
N CYS A 230 4.97 14.87 -12.57
CA CYS A 230 6.16 15.64 -12.89
C CYS A 230 5.74 17.10 -12.74
N SER A 231 6.05 17.73 -11.61
CA SER A 231 6.12 19.18 -11.58
C SER A 231 7.26 19.57 -12.51
N SER A 232 6.94 19.81 -13.78
CA SER A 232 7.77 20.60 -14.66
C SER A 232 7.71 22.03 -14.16
N LEU A 233 8.47 22.36 -13.12
CA LEU A 233 8.75 23.71 -12.61
C LEU A 233 9.59 23.49 -11.35
N ASP A 234 10.88 23.28 -11.54
CA ASP A 234 11.96 23.62 -10.60
C ASP A 234 13.23 23.63 -11.47
N HIS A 235 13.37 24.71 -12.23
CA HIS A 235 14.61 25.14 -12.87
C HIS A 235 15.17 26.29 -12.04
#